data_AF-A0A0J6BI99-F1
#
_entry.id   AF-A0A0J6BI99-F1
#
_cell.length_a   1.000
_cell.length_b   1.000
_cell.length_c   1.000
_cell.angle_alpha   90.00
_cell.angle_beta   90.00
_cell.angle_gamma   90.00
#
_symmetry.space_group_name_H-M   'P 1'
#
loop_
_entity.id
_entity.type
_entity.pdbx_description
1 polymer ?
#
loop_
_entity_poly.entity_id
_entity_poly.type
_entity_poly.pdbx_seq_one_letter_code
_entity_poly.pdbx_strand_id
1 'polypeptide(L)'
;MPDWITQATAQGVKPEQALAFIGLGLMQKMAASGQELPWLWSEAEDGGQADLAALRQRLELTQLALQTGAPLSTAEVTQLLGARPGAAVVERGGLRARRLSRNVWKLTRVAEESGNGFNDGFRRRL
;
A
#
# COMPACT_ATOMS: atom_id res chain seq x y z
N MET A 1 -38.33 -6.88 -27.04
CA MET A 1 -37.43 -6.10 -27.92
C MET A 1 -37.64 -4.63 -27.55
N PRO A 2 -36.58 -3.85 -27.26
CA PRO A 2 -36.72 -2.42 -26.96
C PRO A 2 -37.40 -1.64 -28.10
N ASP A 3 -38.37 -0.77 -27.79
CA ASP A 3 -39.24 -0.09 -28.77
C ASP A 3 -38.52 0.83 -29.76
N TRP A 4 -37.29 1.25 -29.46
CA TRP A 4 -36.48 2.07 -30.36
C TRP A 4 -35.87 1.25 -31.51
N ILE A 5 -35.66 -0.06 -31.32
CA ILE A 5 -35.13 -0.96 -32.35
C ILE A 5 -36.20 -1.20 -33.42
N THR A 6 -37.45 -1.39 -33.02
CA THR A 6 -38.61 -1.53 -33.92
C THR A 6 -38.84 -0.26 -34.74
N GLN A 7 -38.67 0.92 -34.15
CA GLN A 7 -38.79 2.20 -34.85
C GLN A 7 -37.65 2.42 -35.86
N ALA A 8 -36.41 2.04 -35.52
CA ALA A 8 -35.27 2.12 -36.44
C ALA A 8 -35.40 1.14 -37.63
N THR A 9 -35.88 -0.08 -37.37
CA THR A 9 -36.18 -1.04 -38.45
C THR A 9 -37.31 -0.55 -39.37
N ALA A 10 -38.32 0.14 -38.83
CA ALA A 10 -39.39 0.74 -39.62
C ALA A 10 -38.91 1.90 -40.51
N GLN A 11 -37.80 2.55 -40.15
CA GLN A 11 -37.14 3.60 -40.94
C GLN A 11 -36.13 3.04 -41.96
N GLY A 12 -36.08 1.71 -42.15
CA GLY A 12 -35.24 1.07 -43.17
C GLY A 12 -33.76 0.96 -42.79
N VAL A 13 -33.40 1.22 -41.53
CA VAL A 13 -32.04 1.01 -41.03
C VAL A 13 -31.81 -0.49 -40.92
N LYS A 14 -30.89 -1.01 -41.74
CA LYS A 14 -30.53 -2.43 -41.68
C LYS A 14 -29.80 -2.71 -40.36
N PRO A 15 -30.05 -3.86 -39.70
CA PRO A 15 -29.42 -4.21 -38.43
C PRO A 15 -27.88 -4.08 -38.45
N GLU A 16 -27.26 -4.39 -39.59
CA GLU A 16 -25.82 -4.32 -39.79
C GLU A 16 -25.32 -2.87 -39.79
N GLN A 17 -26.13 -1.93 -40.30
CA GLN A 17 -25.82 -0.50 -40.28
C GLN A 17 -25.96 0.06 -38.87
N ALA A 18 -26.99 -0.35 -38.13
CA ALA A 18 -27.15 0.03 -36.73
C ALA A 18 -25.96 -0.47 -35.88
N LEU A 19 -25.51 -1.71 -36.10
CA LEU A 19 -24.33 -2.26 -35.44
C LEU A 19 -23.06 -1.49 -35.81
N ALA A 20 -22.89 -1.14 -37.09
CA ALA A 20 -21.76 -0.34 -37.55
C ALA A 20 -21.73 1.06 -36.90
N PHE A 21 -22.88 1.73 -36.78
CA PHE A 21 -22.99 3.03 -36.10
C PHE A 21 -22.69 2.94 -34.60
N ILE A 22 -23.17 1.89 -33.93
CA ILE A 22 -22.86 1.63 -32.52
C ILE A 22 -21.36 1.37 -32.34
N GLY A 23 -20.75 0.56 -33.21
CA GLY A 23 -19.32 0.28 -33.19
C GLY A 23 -18.47 1.53 -33.39
N LEU A 24 -18.85 2.39 -34.35
CA LEU A 24 -18.14 3.64 -34.63
C LEU A 24 -18.25 4.62 -33.46
N GLY A 25 -19.43 4.74 -32.85
CA GLY A 25 -19.65 5.57 -31.66
C GLY A 25 -18.87 5.09 -30.43
N LEU A 26 -18.76 3.77 -30.25
CA LEU A 26 -17.97 3.16 -29.18
C LEU A 26 -16.47 3.44 -29.38
N MET A 27 -15.97 3.28 -30.62
CA MET A 27 -14.58 3.59 -30.97
C MET A 27 -14.25 5.08 -30.79
N GLN A 28 -15.13 5.99 -31.23
CA GLN A 28 -14.93 7.43 -31.01
C GLN A 28 -14.93 7.78 -29.52
N LYS A 29 -15.82 7.17 -28.72
CA LYS A 29 -15.83 7.36 -27.26
C LYS A 29 -14.55 6.85 -26.61
N MET A 30 -14.04 5.68 -27.02
CA MET A 30 -12.78 5.14 -26.52
C MET A 30 -11.57 5.99 -26.95
N ALA A 31 -11.58 6.54 -28.17
CA ALA A 31 -10.51 7.40 -28.66
C ALA A 31 -10.53 8.79 -27.99
N ALA A 32 -11.72 9.33 -27.68
CA ALA A 32 -11.87 10.65 -27.06
C ALA A 32 -11.75 10.63 -25.53
N SER A 33 -12.02 9.51 -24.86
CA SER A 33 -11.99 9.45 -23.40
C SER A 33 -10.58 9.41 -22.82
N GLY A 34 -9.54 9.05 -23.60
CA GLY A 34 -8.18 8.85 -23.06
C GLY A 34 -8.12 7.89 -21.87
N GLN A 35 -9.20 7.16 -21.61
CA GLN A 35 -9.36 6.29 -20.46
C GLN A 35 -8.87 4.91 -20.86
N GLU A 36 -7.78 4.49 -20.20
CA GLU A 36 -7.33 3.12 -20.23
C GLU A 36 -8.48 2.18 -19.84
N LEU A 37 -8.66 1.13 -20.63
CA LEU A 37 -9.73 0.16 -20.48
C LEU A 37 -9.59 -0.58 -19.13
N PRO A 38 -10.67 -0.80 -18.36
CA PRO A 38 -10.62 -1.46 -17.05
C PRO A 38 -10.08 -2.90 -17.04
N TRP A 39 -9.95 -3.52 -18.21
CA TRP A 39 -9.50 -4.91 -18.40
C TRP A 39 -8.07 -4.99 -18.93
N LEU A 40 -7.43 -3.84 -19.18
CA LEU A 40 -5.99 -3.78 -19.36
C LEU A 40 -5.43 -3.97 -17.95
N TRP A 41 -4.75 -5.09 -17.73
CA TRP A 41 -4.03 -5.36 -16.49
C TRP A 41 -3.01 -4.23 -16.32
N SER A 42 -3.40 -3.21 -15.56
CA SER A 42 -2.52 -2.11 -15.25
C SER A 42 -1.41 -2.70 -14.38
N GLU A 43 -0.15 -2.53 -14.78
CA GLU A 43 1.01 -2.85 -13.94
C GLU A 43 0.94 -2.16 -12.55
N ALA A 44 0.00 -1.22 -12.36
CA ALA A 44 -0.35 -0.64 -11.08
C ALA A 44 -0.97 -1.62 -10.06
N GLU A 45 -1.52 -2.78 -10.46
CA GLU A 45 -2.20 -3.68 -9.52
C GLU A 45 -1.23 -4.53 -8.66
N ASP A 46 0.04 -4.66 -9.03
CA ASP A 46 1.02 -5.45 -8.25
C ASP A 46 1.78 -4.63 -7.18
N GLY A 47 1.12 -3.58 -6.66
CA GLY A 47 1.63 -2.81 -5.52
C GLY A 47 1.60 -1.28 -5.68
N GLY A 48 1.03 -0.77 -6.78
CA GLY A 48 0.97 0.66 -7.06
C GLY A 48 2.34 1.33 -7.24
N GLN A 49 2.34 2.58 -7.71
CA GLN A 49 3.56 3.38 -7.73
C GLN A 49 3.92 3.79 -6.30
N ALA A 50 5.11 3.41 -5.82
CA ALA A 50 5.58 3.79 -4.49
C ALA A 50 6.00 5.27 -4.46
N ASP A 51 5.49 6.03 -3.48
CA ASP A 51 5.99 7.38 -3.18
C ASP A 51 7.38 7.28 -2.53
N LEU A 52 8.42 7.54 -3.34
CA LEU A 52 9.81 7.44 -2.91
C LEU A 52 10.20 8.52 -1.90
N ALA A 53 9.55 9.70 -1.92
CA ALA A 53 9.83 10.76 -0.97
C ALA A 53 9.30 10.39 0.42
N ALA A 54 8.06 9.91 0.49
CA ALA A 54 7.47 9.41 1.74
C ALA A 54 8.23 8.18 2.26
N LEU A 55 8.65 7.27 1.38
CA LEU A 55 9.47 6.11 1.75
C LEU A 55 10.79 6.55 2.38
N ARG A 56 11.51 7.47 1.74
CA ARG A 56 12.78 8.00 2.25
C ARG A 56 12.60 8.60 3.64
N GLN A 57 11.63 9.49 3.81
CA GLN A 57 11.35 10.13 5.09
C GLN A 57 11.06 9.10 6.18
N ARG A 58 10.25 8.07 5.87
CA ARG A 58 9.96 6.99 6.82
C ARG A 58 11.22 6.23 7.22
N LEU A 59 12.14 5.94 6.29
CA LEU A 59 13.39 5.25 6.58
C LEU A 59 14.32 6.09 7.46
N GLU A 60 14.45 7.39 7.17
CA GLU A 60 15.23 8.34 7.99
C GLU A 60 14.68 8.43 9.42
N LEU A 61 13.36 8.58 9.57
CA LEU A 61 12.71 8.61 10.89
C LEU A 61 12.83 7.28 11.64
N THR A 62 12.75 6.15 10.93
CA THR A 62 12.95 4.82 11.53
C THR A 62 14.35 4.69 12.09
N GLN A 63 15.38 5.12 11.35
CA GLN A 63 16.75 5.13 11.82
C GLN A 63 16.93 6.04 13.04
N LEU A 64 16.36 7.25 13.02
CA LEU A 64 16.41 8.19 14.14
C LEU A 64 15.74 7.60 15.39
N ALA A 65 14.58 6.98 15.25
CA ALA A 65 13.87 6.32 16.36
C ALA A 65 14.70 5.17 16.95
N LEU A 66 15.38 4.38 16.12
CA LEU A 66 16.27 3.31 16.58
C LEU A 66 17.50 3.85 17.33
N GLN A 67 18.12 4.92 16.82
CA GLN A 67 19.30 5.53 17.42
C GLN A 67 18.99 6.21 18.75
N THR A 68 17.88 6.95 18.82
CA THR A 68 17.49 7.70 20.02
C THR A 68 16.83 6.81 21.07
N GLY A 69 16.14 5.74 20.64
CA GLY A 69 15.29 4.94 21.50
C GLY A 69 14.14 5.71 22.14
N ALA A 70 13.77 6.86 21.56
CA ALA A 70 12.72 7.74 22.07
C ALA A 70 11.36 7.03 22.11
N PRO A 71 10.51 7.36 23.10
CA PRO A 71 9.16 6.83 23.16
C PRO A 71 8.32 7.33 21.97
N LEU A 72 7.55 6.42 21.37
CA LEU A 72 6.67 6.70 20.24
C LEU A 72 5.20 6.41 20.60
N SER A 73 4.30 7.13 19.96
CA SER A 73 2.86 6.86 19.96
C SER A 73 2.49 5.70 19.05
N THR A 74 1.27 5.21 19.20
CA THR A 74 0.72 4.13 18.35
C THR A 74 0.63 4.55 16.88
N ALA A 75 0.33 5.83 16.61
CA ALA A 75 0.24 6.37 15.25
C ALA A 75 1.62 6.42 14.59
N GLU A 76 2.64 6.91 15.30
CA GLU A 76 4.02 6.98 14.80
C GLU A 76 4.56 5.56 14.54
N VAL A 77 4.37 4.62 15.46
CA VAL A 77 4.78 3.22 15.23
C VAL A 77 4.05 2.61 14.03
N THR A 78 2.77 2.94 13.82
CA THR A 78 2.02 2.46 12.65
C THR A 78 2.64 2.97 11.36
N GLN A 79 3.05 4.24 11.31
CA GLN A 79 3.74 4.82 10.16
C GLN A 79 5.11 4.16 9.93
N LEU A 80 5.93 4.02 10.97
CA LEU A 80 7.27 3.46 10.85
C LEU A 80 7.27 1.96 10.49
N LEU A 81 6.37 1.16 11.07
CA LEU A 81 6.23 -0.27 10.73
C LEU A 81 5.45 -0.52 9.44
N GLY A 82 4.71 0.48 8.94
CA GLY A 82 3.74 0.30 7.85
C GLY A 82 2.58 -0.65 8.20
N ALA A 83 2.35 -0.93 9.48
CA ALA A 83 1.21 -1.71 9.98
C ALA A 83 0.84 -1.25 11.39
N ARG A 84 -0.46 -1.27 11.68
CA ARG A 84 -0.96 -0.99 13.03
C ARG A 84 -0.58 -2.13 13.97
N PRO A 85 0.08 -1.86 15.11
CA PRO A 85 0.41 -2.90 16.07
C PRO A 85 -0.85 -3.54 16.67
N GLY A 86 -1.00 -4.86 16.55
CA GLY A 86 -2.14 -5.62 17.10
C GLY A 86 -1.90 -6.23 18.49
N ALA A 87 -0.65 -6.37 18.91
CA ALA A 87 -0.25 -7.00 20.18
C ALA A 87 0.73 -6.12 20.97
N ALA A 88 1.04 -6.49 22.21
CA ALA A 88 1.99 -5.74 23.04
C ALA A 88 3.43 -5.76 22.50
N VAL A 89 3.76 -6.76 21.67
CA VAL A 89 5.02 -6.85 20.91
C VAL A 89 4.66 -7.20 19.48
N VAL A 90 5.20 -6.48 18.50
CA VAL A 90 4.99 -6.72 17.07
C VAL A 90 6.32 -6.67 16.36
N GLU A 91 6.59 -7.67 15.53
CA GLU A 91 7.78 -7.75 14.70
C GLU A 91 7.43 -7.73 13.23
N ARG A 92 8.16 -6.94 12.44
CA ARG A 92 7.99 -6.85 10.99
C ARG A 92 9.26 -6.34 10.34
N GLY A 93 9.73 -7.04 9.30
CA GLY A 93 10.85 -6.57 8.47
C GLY A 93 12.12 -6.23 9.27
N GLY A 94 12.45 -7.02 10.30
CA GLY A 94 13.62 -6.79 11.17
C GLY A 94 13.43 -5.70 12.23
N LEU A 95 12.25 -5.09 12.35
CA LEU A 95 11.90 -4.16 13.42
C LEU A 95 11.01 -4.83 14.46
N ARG A 96 11.24 -4.53 15.74
CA ARG A 96 10.43 -4.93 16.89
C ARG A 96 9.88 -3.69 17.58
N ALA A 97 8.57 -3.55 17.62
CA ALA A 97 7.90 -2.55 18.45
C ALA A 97 7.33 -3.19 19.72
N ARG A 98 7.69 -2.65 20.88
CA ARG A 98 7.20 -3.10 22.19
C ARG A 98 6.42 -1.99 22.88
N ARG A 99 5.20 -2.29 23.32
CA ARG A 99 4.37 -1.37 24.10
C ARG A 99 4.91 -1.28 25.53
N LEU A 100 5.25 -0.08 25.97
CA LEU A 100 5.68 0.22 27.35
C LEU A 100 4.49 0.61 28.23
N SER A 101 3.55 1.39 27.68
CA SER A 101 2.29 1.77 28.35
C SER A 101 1.22 2.14 27.32
N ARG A 102 0.08 2.69 27.75
CA ARG A 102 -0.96 3.16 26.82
C ARG A 102 -0.37 4.24 25.92
N ASN A 103 -0.38 3.97 24.61
CA ASN A 103 0.13 4.90 23.60
C ASN A 103 1.62 5.25 23.75
N VAL A 104 2.41 4.38 24.39
CA VAL A 104 3.87 4.54 24.50
C VAL A 104 4.54 3.25 24.07
N TRP A 105 5.38 3.36 23.04
CA TRP A 105 6.06 2.26 22.39
C TRP A 105 7.55 2.55 22.26
N LYS A 106 8.34 1.48 22.23
CA LYS A 106 9.77 1.52 21.91
C LYS A 106 10.00 0.71 20.64
N LEU A 107 10.67 1.31 19.66
CA LEU A 107 11.13 0.63 18.46
C LEU A 107 12.56 0.14 18.66
N THR A 108 12.83 -1.10 18.25
CA THR A 108 14.14 -1.75 18.34
C THR A 108 14.37 -2.57 17.08
N ARG A 109 15.63 -2.89 16.76
CA ARG A 109 15.94 -3.90 15.74
C ARG A 109 15.73 -5.28 16.36
N VAL A 110 15.12 -6.20 15.62
CA VAL A 110 15.13 -7.63 16.00
C VAL A 110 16.60 -8.04 15.97
N ALA A 111 17.15 -8.43 17.12
CA ALA A 111 18.50 -8.94 17.14
C ALA A 111 18.54 -10.18 16.24
N GLU A 112 19.45 -10.21 15.26
CA GLU A 112 19.93 -11.48 14.74
C GLU A 112 20.47 -12.22 15.97
N GLU A 113 20.00 -13.44 16.24
CA GLU A 113 20.60 -14.29 17.26
C GLU A 113 22.04 -14.60 16.83
N SER A 114 22.94 -13.69 17.15
CA SER A 114 24.38 -13.77 16.93
C SER A 114 25.07 -12.92 17.99
N GLY A 115 25.04 -13.45 19.23
CA GLY A 115 26.16 -13.38 20.17
C GLY A 115 26.64 -12.01 20.68
N ASN A 116 25.84 -11.32 21.50
CA ASN A 116 26.42 -10.32 22.41
C ASN A 116 25.96 -10.51 23.87
N GLY A 117 26.12 -11.74 24.36
CA GLY A 117 26.05 -12.09 25.78
C GLY A 117 27.43 -12.03 26.43
N PHE A 118 28.13 -10.90 26.38
CA PHE A 118 29.50 -10.79 26.90
C PHE A 118 29.78 -9.53 27.71
N ASN A 119 28.86 -9.13 28.62
CA ASN A 119 29.23 -8.14 29.62
C ASN A 119 28.40 -8.18 30.92
N ASP A 120 28.48 -9.28 31.68
CA ASP A 120 28.11 -9.25 33.10
C ASP A 120 29.12 -9.98 34.00
N GLY A 121 30.41 -9.89 33.63
CA GLY A 121 31.54 -10.38 34.41
C GLY A 121 32.03 -9.42 35.51
N PHE A 122 31.38 -8.26 35.69
CA PHE A 122 31.91 -7.18 36.55
C PHE A 122 31.31 -7.10 37.97
N ARG A 123 30.65 -8.16 38.45
CA ARG A 123 30.01 -8.19 39.78
C ARG A 123 30.49 -9.32 40.71
N ARG A 124 31.78 -9.64 40.69
CA ARG A 124 32.42 -10.32 41.83
C ARG A 124 33.66 -9.53 42.23
N ARG A 125 33.49 -8.61 43.17
CA ARG A 125 34.60 -8.03 43.92
C ARG A 125 34.77 -8.83 45.21
N LEU A 126 36.05 -9.16 45.46
CA LEU A 126 36.63 -9.70 46.68
C LEU A 126 36.32 -8.83 47.89
#